data_AF-A0A960N044-F1
#
_entry.id   AF-A0A960N044-F1
#
_cell.length_a   1.000
_cell.length_b   1.000
_cell.length_c   1.000
_cell.angle_alpha   90.00
_cell.angle_beta   90.00
_cell.angle_gamma   90.00
#
_symmetry.space_group_name_H-M   'P 1'
#
loop_
_entity.id
_entity.type
_entity.pdbx_description
1 polymer ?
#
loop_
_entity_poly.entity_id
_entity_poly.type
_entity_poly.pdbx_seq_one_letter_code
_entity_poly.pdbx_strand_id
1 'polypeptide(L)' 'MLTPMTDSEIRSKGAAALVESLGAVEAERFITLILREPFDYTQWRKSLFEGRTIEEISSAAARLREEMEQEKPAR' A
#
# COMPACT_ATOMS: atom_id res chain seq x y z
N MET A 1 -5.13 2.27 20.53
CA MET A 1 -4.35 1.23 19.83
C MET A 1 -5.12 0.83 18.60
N LEU A 2 -4.52 0.91 17.40
CA LEU A 2 -5.16 0.41 16.18
C LEU A 2 -4.95 -1.11 16.13
N THR A 3 -6.01 -1.89 16.22
CA THR A 3 -5.91 -3.35 16.11
C THR A 3 -5.62 -3.71 14.66
N PRO A 4 -4.57 -4.49 14.35
CA PRO A 4 -4.32 -4.95 13.00
C PRO A 4 -5.49 -5.82 12.53
N MET A 5 -5.95 -5.57 11.30
CA MET A 5 -6.99 -6.38 10.69
C MET A 5 -6.52 -7.82 10.49
N THR A 6 -7.45 -8.77 10.62
CA THR A 6 -7.20 -10.17 10.25
C THR A 6 -7.03 -10.31 8.74
N ASP A 7 -6.32 -11.34 8.29
CA ASP A 7 -6.15 -11.59 6.86
C ASP A 7 -7.49 -11.67 6.10
N SER A 8 -8.52 -12.25 6.72
CA SER A 8 -9.86 -12.36 6.12
C SER A 8 -10.52 -11.00 5.93
N GLU A 9 -10.36 -10.09 6.90
CA GLU A 9 -10.85 -8.72 6.78
C GLU A 9 -10.09 -7.94 5.71
N ILE A 10 -8.76 -8.12 5.63
CA ILE A 10 -7.93 -7.48 4.60
C ILE A 10 -8.36 -7.96 3.21
N ARG A 11 -8.54 -9.28 3.02
CA ARG A 11 -8.98 -9.87 1.76
C ARG A 11 -10.38 -9.38 1.36
N SER A 12 -11.32 -9.34 2.31
CA SER A 12 -12.70 -8.90 2.04
C SER A 12 -12.75 -7.43 1.63
N LYS A 13 -12.06 -6.54 2.36
CA LYS A 13 -12.00 -5.12 1.99
C LYS A 13 -11.28 -4.90 0.67
N GLY A 14 -10.20 -5.64 0.41
CA GLY A 14 -9.46 -5.57 -0.85
C GLY A 14 -10.32 -5.96 -2.06
N ALA A 15 -11.07 -7.06 -1.96
CA ALA A 15 -11.98 -7.48 -3.01
C ALA A 15 -13.07 -6.44 -3.29
N ALA A 16 -13.67 -5.86 -2.24
CA ALA A 16 -14.66 -4.80 -2.40
C ALA A 16 -14.08 -3.57 -3.11
N ALA A 17 -12.89 -3.11 -2.72
CA ALA A 17 -12.23 -1.97 -3.35
C ALA A 17 -11.89 -2.22 -4.83
N LEU A 18 -11.49 -3.45 -5.19
CA LEU A 18 -11.26 -3.83 -6.58
C LEU A 18 -12.55 -3.77 -7.40
N VAL A 19 -13.66 -4.31 -6.88
CA VAL A 19 -14.97 -4.28 -7.57
C VAL A 19 -15.46 -2.85 -7.73
N GLU A 20 -15.31 -2.00 -6.71
CA GLU A 20 -15.69 -0.59 -6.78
C GLU A 20 -14.87 0.17 -7.84
N SER A 21 -13.58 -0.12 -7.95
CA SER A 21 -12.67 0.59 -8.85
C SER A 21 -12.71 0.10 -10.30
N LEU A 22 -12.88 -1.21 -10.51
CA LEU A 22 -12.73 -1.87 -11.82
C LEU A 22 -14.03 -2.45 -12.37
N GLY A 23 -15.05 -2.62 -11.53
CA GLY A 23 -16.22 -3.45 -11.81
C GLY A 23 -15.95 -4.94 -11.56
N ALA A 24 -17.03 -5.73 -11.42
CA ALA A 24 -16.94 -7.13 -10.99
C ALA A 24 -16.10 -8.02 -11.94
N VAL A 25 -16.32 -7.89 -13.26
CA VAL A 25 -15.65 -8.72 -14.27
C VAL A 25 -14.14 -8.45 -14.29
N GLU A 26 -13.73 -7.18 -14.29
CA GLU A 26 -12.31 -6.83 -14.35
C GLU A 26 -11.60 -7.04 -13.01
N ALA A 27 -12.30 -6.92 -11.88
CA ALA A 27 -11.77 -7.30 -10.58
C ALA A 27 -11.43 -8.79 -10.51
N GLU A 28 -12.30 -9.68 -10.99
CA GLU A 28 -12.02 -11.12 -11.06
C GLU A 28 -10.84 -11.43 -11.99
N ARG A 29 -10.78 -10.76 -13.15
CA ARG A 29 -9.66 -10.90 -14.09
C ARG A 29 -8.34 -10.43 -13.48
N PHE A 30 -8.35 -9.31 -12.76
CA PHE A 30 -7.18 -8.81 -12.04
C PHE A 30 -6.66 -9.83 -11.01
N ILE A 31 -7.55 -10.38 -10.17
CA ILE A 31 -7.17 -11.39 -9.17
C ILE A 31 -6.57 -12.62 -9.87
N THR A 32 -7.18 -13.05 -10.98
CA THR A 32 -6.67 -14.18 -11.78
C THR A 32 -5.27 -13.92 -12.32
N LEU A 33 -4.99 -12.70 -12.81
CA LEU A 33 -3.67 -12.34 -13.33
C LEU A 33 -2.61 -12.34 -12.22
N ILE A 34 -2.91 -11.73 -11.08
CA ILE A 34 -2.01 -11.69 -9.92
C ILE A 34 -1.73 -13.08 -9.34
N LEU A 35 -2.68 -14.02 -9.43
CA LEU A 35 -2.47 -15.41 -9.00
C LEU A 35 -1.67 -16.25 -10.00
N ARG A 36 -1.71 -15.91 -11.28
CA ARG A 36 -1.03 -16.66 -12.35
C ARG A 36 0.39 -16.21 -12.58
N GLU A 37 0.64 -14.91 -12.47
CA GLU A 37 1.92 -14.30 -12.76
C GLU A 37 2.48 -13.66 -11.48
N PRO A 38 3.76 -13.89 -11.13
CA PRO A 38 4.37 -13.22 -10.00
C PRO A 38 4.40 -11.71 -10.27
N PHE A 39 3.63 -10.95 -9.48
CA PHE A 39 3.65 -9.51 -9.54
C PHE A 39 4.98 -8.98 -9.02
N ASP A 40 5.73 -8.27 -9.86
CA ASP A 40 7.00 -7.66 -9.45
C ASP A 40 6.74 -6.40 -8.61
N TYR A 41 6.60 -6.63 -7.30
CA TYR A 41 6.46 -5.57 -6.30
C TYR A 41 7.63 -4.57 -6.34
N THR A 42 8.84 -5.01 -6.71
CA THR A 42 10.01 -4.12 -6.77
C THR A 42 9.87 -3.13 -7.91
N GLN A 43 9.40 -3.58 -9.08
CA GLN A 43 9.14 -2.71 -10.23
C GLN A 43 7.97 -1.77 -9.96
N TRP A 44 6.86 -2.29 -9.45
CA TRP A 44 5.72 -1.43 -9.09
C TRP A 44 6.09 -0.40 -8.02
N ARG A 45 6.90 -0.76 -7.01
CA ARG A 45 7.34 0.20 -6.00
C ARG A 45 8.22 1.31 -6.58
N LYS A 46 9.03 1.02 -7.61
CA LYS A 46 9.84 2.05 -8.26
C LYS A 46 8.96 3.11 -8.92
N SER A 47 7.85 2.72 -9.54
CA SER A 47 6.94 3.67 -10.19
C SER A 47 6.26 4.63 -9.23
N LEU A 48 6.05 4.23 -7.97
CA LEU A 48 5.52 5.11 -6.92
C LEU A 48 6.43 6.29 -6.59
N PHE A 49 7.72 6.18 -6.90
CA PHE A 49 8.74 7.21 -6.65
C PHE A 49 9.38 7.72 -7.93
N GLU A 50 8.78 7.43 -9.09
CA GLU A 50 9.23 8.00 -10.35
C GLU A 50 9.25 9.53 -10.25
N GLY A 51 10.40 10.13 -10.59
CA GLY A 51 10.62 11.57 -10.48
C GLY A 51 11.12 12.06 -9.12
N ARG A 52 11.39 11.17 -8.14
CA ARG A 52 12.04 11.53 -6.87
C ARG A 52 13.39 10.84 -6.70
N THR A 53 14.37 11.56 -6.18
CA THR A 53 15.67 10.96 -5.86
C THR A 53 15.62 10.16 -4.56
N ILE A 54 16.60 9.28 -4.35
CA ILE A 54 16.71 8.49 -3.11
C ILE A 54 16.85 9.41 -1.89
N GLU A 55 17.56 10.53 -2.03
CA GLU A 55 17.75 11.54 -1.01
C GLU A 55 16.42 12.19 -0.61
N GLU A 56 15.57 12.55 -1.60
CA GLU A 56 14.26 13.15 -1.34
C GLU A 56 13.33 12.20 -0.60
N ILE A 57 13.32 10.92 -0.99
CA ILE A 57 12.54 9.87 -0.33
C ILE A 57 13.05 9.67 1.11
N SER A 58 14.37 9.60 1.29
CA SER A 58 15.01 9.43 2.60
C SER A 58 14.73 10.61 3.53
N SER A 59 14.84 11.85 3.04
CA SER A 59 14.52 13.06 3.80
C SER A 59 13.04 13.14 4.16
N ALA A 60 12.14 12.75 3.25
CA ALA A 60 10.72 12.68 3.55
C ALA A 60 10.41 11.64 4.64
N ALA A 61 11.06 10.47 4.58
CA ALA A 61 10.92 9.44 5.59
C ALA A 61 11.50 9.88 6.96
N ALA A 62 12.59 10.66 6.97
CA ALA A 62 13.15 11.23 8.20
C ALA A 62 12.21 12.24 8.85
N ARG A 63 11.67 13.19 8.06
CA ARG A 63 10.68 14.18 8.56
C ARG A 63 9.45 13.52 9.16
N LEU A 64 8.88 12.52 8.47
CA LEU A 64 7.71 11.80 8.98
C LEU A 64 8.01 11.12 10.34
N ARG A 65 9.20 10.56 10.52
CA ARG A 65 9.59 9.97 11.82
C ARG A 65 9.68 11.02 12.93
N GLU A 66 10.21 12.19 12.63
CA GLU A 66 10.32 13.30 13.59
C GLU A 66 8.94 13.83 13.99
N GLU A 67 8.01 13.97 13.03
CA GLU A 67 6.62 14.37 13.28
C GLU A 67 5.90 13.36 14.18
N MET A 68 6.03 12.07 13.88
CA MET A 68 5.45 10.99 14.70
C MET A 68 6.05 10.90 16.11
N GLU A 69 7.29 11.34 16.31
CA GLU A 69 7.93 11.41 17.63
C GLU A 69 7.45 12.62 18.44
N GLN A 70 7.16 13.75 17.79
CA GLN A 70 6.62 14.97 18.41
C GLN A 70 5.14 14.84 18.81
N GLU A 71 4.37 14.00 18.12
CA GLU A 71 2.97 13.70 18.46
C GLU A 71 2.81 12.67 19.60
N LYS A 72 3.89 12.07 20.10
CA LYS A 72 3.79 11.22 21.30
C LYS A 72 3.43 12.10 22.49
N PRO A 73 2.31 11.85 23.21
CA PRO A 73 2.01 12.61 24.41
C PRO A 73 3.15 12.39 25.42
N ALA A 74 3.66 13.49 25.99
CA ALA A 74 4.65 13.44 27.05
C ALA A 74 4.17 12.45 28.13
N ARG A 75 4.96 11.39 28.34
CA ARG A 75 4.67 10.36 29.33
C ARG A 75 4.78 10.91 30.75
#